data_AF-A0A7J7H8A5-F1
#
_entry.id   AF-A0A7J7H8A5-F1
#
_cell.length_a   1.000
_cell.length_b   1.000
_cell.length_c   1.000
_cell.angle_alpha   90.00
_cell.angle_beta   90.00
_cell.angle_gamma   90.00
#
_symmetry.space_group_name_H-M   'P 1'
#
loop_
_entity.id
_entity.type
_entity.pdbx_description
1 polymer ?
#
loop_
_entity_poly.entity_id
_entity_poly.type
_entity_poly.pdbx_seq_one_letter_code
_entity_poly.pdbx_strand_id
1 'polypeptide(L)'
;MKTYVTAYVVVVCRNGIQQRKNSWQDGVSGTNCPIQPGMNWTYVFQTKDQIGTFFYFPSLNFHKAGGGFGPIRVNNRAVIAVPFPKPEAEFDLLIGDWYQHNFKDVRSKLNTTVWAYHMPPDGMLMNGKGPYLDPLTKAHESFTVTQGNSK
;
A
#
# COMPACT_ATOMS: atom_id res chain seq x y z
N MET A 1 4.75 14.22 -1.03
CA MET A 1 3.36 13.71 -1.11
C MET A 1 2.51 14.52 -0.13
N LYS A 2 1.45 15.18 -0.60
CA LYS A 2 0.46 15.85 0.27
C LYS A 2 -0.70 14.88 0.51
N THR A 3 -1.09 14.69 1.76
CA THR A 3 -2.25 13.85 2.10
C THR A 3 -3.36 14.73 2.63
N TYR A 4 -4.53 14.65 1.99
CA TYR A 4 -5.76 15.32 2.40
C TYR A 4 -6.70 14.28 2.99
N VAL A 5 -7.19 14.51 4.20
CA VAL A 5 -8.03 13.53 4.90
C VAL A 5 -9.29 14.21 5.40
N THR A 6 -10.40 13.91 4.75
CA THR A 6 -11.68 14.60 4.95
C THR A 6 -12.59 13.92 5.97
N ALA A 7 -12.33 12.66 6.36
CA ALA A 7 -13.27 11.89 7.19
C ALA A 7 -12.65 11.07 8.34
N TYR A 8 -11.33 10.88 8.41
CA TYR A 8 -10.71 10.00 9.41
C TYR A 8 -9.41 10.55 9.99
N VAL A 9 -9.11 10.13 11.22
CA VAL A 9 -7.83 10.39 11.86
C VAL A 9 -6.79 9.39 11.32
N VAL A 10 -5.74 9.85 10.64
CA VAL A 10 -4.76 8.95 9.98
C VAL A 10 -3.32 9.42 10.12
N VAL A 11 -2.39 8.49 9.95
CA VAL A 11 -0.97 8.72 9.72
C VAL A 11 -0.52 7.73 8.65
N VAL A 12 0.30 8.14 7.69
CA VAL A 12 0.69 7.31 6.53
C VAL A 12 2.15 6.89 6.62
N CYS A 13 2.37 5.59 6.78
CA CYS A 13 3.69 4.97 6.83
C CYS A 13 4.22 4.67 5.42
N ARG A 14 5.54 4.82 5.22
CA ARG A 14 6.26 4.52 3.97
C ARG A 14 7.07 3.26 4.18
N ASN A 15 6.41 2.12 4.01
CA ASN A 15 6.96 0.83 4.38
C ASN A 15 8.25 0.54 3.60
N GLY A 16 9.32 0.25 4.34
CA GLY A 16 10.64 -0.06 3.78
C GLY A 16 11.47 1.14 3.35
N ILE A 17 10.93 2.36 3.29
CA ILE A 17 11.74 3.57 3.07
C ILE A 17 12.45 3.94 4.37
N GLN A 18 13.77 4.07 4.29
CA GLN A 18 14.61 4.42 5.43
C GLN A 18 14.49 5.91 5.74
N GLN A 19 13.89 6.23 6.89
CA GLN A 19 13.74 7.60 7.38
C GLN A 19 15.04 8.15 8.03
N ARG A 20 16.14 8.16 7.26
CA ARG A 20 17.47 8.54 7.75
C ARG A 20 17.46 9.96 8.32
N LYS A 21 17.71 10.08 9.64
CA LYS A 21 17.70 11.33 10.41
C LYS A 21 16.36 12.09 10.34
N ASN A 22 15.25 11.37 10.11
CA ASN A 22 13.96 11.96 9.80
C ASN A 22 12.79 11.10 10.35
N SER A 23 13.00 10.50 11.53
CA SER A 23 12.06 9.55 12.15
C SER A 23 10.66 10.12 12.38
N TRP A 24 10.52 11.43 12.59
CA TRP A 24 9.22 12.10 12.73
C TRP A 24 8.43 12.20 11.41
N GLN A 25 8.92 11.62 10.31
CA GLN A 25 8.20 11.51 9.03
C GLN A 25 7.85 10.06 8.69
N ASP A 26 8.16 9.12 9.59
CA ASP A 26 7.94 7.68 9.37
C ASP A 26 6.47 7.34 9.22
N GLY A 27 5.62 8.07 9.90
CA GLY A 27 4.19 7.97 9.74
C GLY A 27 3.58 6.75 10.45
N VAL A 28 4.11 6.41 11.63
CA VAL A 28 3.54 5.43 12.55
C VAL A 28 3.06 6.08 13.85
N SER A 29 2.24 5.37 14.62
CA SER A 29 1.87 5.83 15.96
C SER A 29 3.12 5.95 16.83
N GLY A 30 3.30 7.08 17.50
CA GLY A 30 4.47 7.38 18.33
C GLY A 30 5.51 8.26 17.64
N THR A 31 5.70 8.16 16.33
CA THR A 31 6.57 9.10 15.58
C THR A 31 5.83 10.35 15.13
N ASN A 32 4.52 10.21 14.87
CA ASN A 32 3.64 11.27 14.43
C ASN A 32 2.36 11.27 15.25
N CYS A 33 1.90 12.45 15.64
CA CYS A 33 0.52 12.59 16.10
C CYS A 33 -0.45 12.37 14.92
N PRO A 34 -1.62 11.78 15.18
CA PRO A 34 -2.61 11.57 14.13
C PRO A 34 -3.11 12.85 13.47
N ILE A 35 -3.17 12.87 12.13
CA ILE A 35 -3.72 13.97 11.34
C ILE A 35 -5.24 13.97 11.54
N GLN A 36 -5.77 15.05 12.11
CA GLN A 36 -7.21 15.20 12.36
C GLN A 36 -7.99 15.44 11.05
N PRO A 37 -9.29 15.08 10.99
CA PRO A 37 -10.13 15.39 9.85
C PRO A 37 -10.09 16.89 9.50
N GLY A 38 -9.95 17.21 8.21
CA GLY A 38 -9.84 18.59 7.73
C GLY A 38 -8.44 19.21 7.85
N MET A 39 -7.50 18.51 8.48
CA MET A 39 -6.10 18.94 8.56
C MET A 39 -5.26 18.30 7.46
N ASN A 40 -4.15 18.96 7.12
CA ASN A 40 -3.20 18.48 6.12
C ASN A 40 -1.81 18.33 6.72
N TRP A 41 -1.09 17.31 6.28
CA TRP A 41 0.32 17.13 6.59
C TRP A 41 1.12 16.87 5.31
N THR A 42 2.31 17.44 5.25
CA THR A 42 3.25 17.19 4.15
C THR A 42 4.39 16.33 4.66
N TYR A 43 4.48 15.12 4.12
CA TYR A 43 5.61 14.25 4.42
C TYR A 43 6.80 14.59 3.53
N VAL A 44 7.94 14.82 4.17
CA VAL A 44 9.22 15.10 3.51
C VAL A 44 10.17 13.99 3.89
N PHE A 45 10.69 13.24 2.93
CA PHE A 45 11.65 12.17 3.16
C PHE A 45 12.54 12.01 1.93
N GLN A 46 13.64 11.27 2.08
CA GLN A 46 14.59 11.01 1.00
C GLN A 46 14.86 9.51 0.93
N THR A 47 14.73 8.92 -0.25
CA THR A 47 15.00 7.50 -0.50
C THR A 47 16.48 7.21 -0.72
N LYS A 48 17.27 8.26 -1.02
CA LYS A 48 18.74 8.23 -1.17
C LYS A 48 19.23 7.14 -2.12
N ASP A 49 19.80 6.08 -1.56
CA ASP A 49 20.46 4.94 -2.17
C ASP A 49 19.53 3.72 -2.32
N GLN A 50 18.30 3.80 -1.82
CA GLN A 50 17.32 2.74 -2.00
C GLN A 50 16.82 2.71 -3.45
N ILE A 51 16.78 1.52 -4.03
CA ILE A 51 16.22 1.23 -5.35
C ILE A 51 15.33 0.01 -5.18
N GLY A 52 14.13 0.04 -5.74
CA GLY A 52 13.20 -1.08 -5.71
C GLY A 52 11.76 -0.67 -5.47
N THR A 53 10.96 -1.65 -5.06
CA THR A 53 9.52 -1.53 -4.86
C THR A 53 9.19 -1.46 -3.38
N PHE A 54 8.47 -0.42 -3.01
CA PHE A 54 7.98 -0.12 -1.67
C PHE A 54 6.48 0.17 -1.74
N PHE A 55 5.86 0.47 -0.62
CA PHE A 55 4.46 0.89 -0.58
C PHE A 55 4.20 1.80 0.61
N TYR A 56 3.12 2.57 0.55
CA TYR A 56 2.62 3.32 1.70
C TYR A 56 1.27 2.79 2.14
N PHE A 57 0.94 2.99 3.41
CA PHE A 57 -0.38 2.68 3.97
C PHE A 57 -0.65 3.53 5.22
N PRO A 58 -1.91 3.88 5.54
CA PRO A 58 -2.26 4.42 6.84
C PRO A 58 -1.99 3.40 7.93
N SER A 59 -1.09 3.73 8.86
CA SER A 59 -0.62 2.82 9.90
C SER A 59 -1.54 2.73 11.11
N LEU A 60 -2.54 3.62 11.19
CA LEU A 60 -3.45 3.66 12.33
C LEU A 60 -4.57 2.65 12.15
N ASN A 61 -4.75 1.82 13.18
CA ASN A 61 -5.85 0.85 13.28
C ASN A 61 -5.91 -0.04 12.01
N PHE A 62 -7.11 -0.25 11.48
CA PHE A 62 -7.38 -1.08 10.30
C PHE A 62 -7.62 -0.25 9.04
N HIS A 63 -7.12 0.99 8.98
CA HIS A 63 -7.33 1.85 7.82
C HIS A 63 -6.69 1.30 6.53
N LYS A 64 -5.59 0.54 6.64
CA LYS A 64 -5.03 -0.22 5.50
C LYS A 64 -6.05 -1.23 4.94
N ALA A 65 -6.74 -1.97 5.81
CA ALA A 65 -7.78 -2.93 5.42
C ALA A 65 -9.00 -2.24 4.80
N GLY A 66 -9.24 -0.97 5.11
CA GLY A 66 -10.22 -0.12 4.43
C GLY A 66 -9.81 0.32 3.02
N GLY A 67 -8.71 -0.20 2.46
CA GLY A 67 -8.24 0.10 1.10
C GLY A 67 -7.20 1.23 1.01
N GLY A 68 -6.76 1.79 2.14
CA GLY A 68 -5.73 2.81 2.15
C GLY A 68 -4.34 2.19 1.95
N PHE A 69 -3.86 2.03 0.73
CA PHE A 69 -2.45 1.74 0.45
C PHE A 69 -2.13 1.99 -1.03
N GLY A 70 -0.86 2.11 -1.36
CA GLY A 70 -0.42 2.36 -2.73
C GLY A 70 1.06 2.04 -2.93
N PRO A 71 1.51 1.82 -4.17
CA PRO A 71 2.89 1.48 -4.45
C PRO A 71 3.78 2.72 -4.34
N ILE A 72 5.06 2.49 -4.05
CA ILE A 72 6.15 3.46 -4.18
C ILE A 72 7.24 2.76 -4.97
N ARG A 73 7.46 3.20 -6.21
CA ARG A 73 8.58 2.73 -7.00
C ARG A 73 9.74 3.71 -6.89
N VAL A 74 10.92 3.21 -6.53
CA VAL A 74 12.15 4.00 -6.50
C VAL A 74 13.10 3.45 -7.55
N ASN A 75 13.18 4.15 -8.68
CA ASN A 75 14.04 3.77 -9.79
C ASN A 75 15.51 4.14 -9.52
N ASN A 76 16.42 3.46 -10.21
CA ASN A 76 17.83 3.81 -10.21
C ASN A 76 18.04 5.25 -10.75
N ARG A 77 19.08 5.91 -10.24
CA ARG A 77 19.54 7.17 -10.84
C ARG A 77 20.16 6.87 -12.21
N ALA A 78 20.05 7.79 -13.16
CA ALA A 78 20.61 7.64 -14.50
C ALA A 78 22.13 7.30 -14.51
N VAL A 79 22.87 7.75 -13.49
CA VAL A 79 24.30 7.50 -13.30
C VAL A 79 24.64 6.13 -12.68
N ILE A 80 23.64 5.38 -12.21
CA ILE A 80 23.83 4.04 -11.61
C ILE A 80 23.17 3.03 -12.54
N ALA A 81 23.99 2.22 -13.22
CA ALA A 81 23.48 1.12 -14.03
C ALA A 81 22.93 0.00 -13.13
N VAL A 82 21.81 -0.59 -13.56
CA VAL A 82 21.24 -1.80 -12.94
C VAL A 82 21.88 -3.05 -13.58
N PRO A 83 22.00 -4.18 -12.85
CA PRO A 83 22.67 -5.38 -13.33
C PRO A 83 21.82 -6.20 -14.33
N PHE A 84 20.91 -5.54 -15.05
CA PHE A 84 20.00 -6.14 -16.02
C PHE A 84 19.63 -5.12 -17.11
N PRO A 85 19.26 -5.57 -18.33
CA PRO A 85 18.75 -4.68 -19.37
C PRO A 85 17.48 -3.96 -18.94
N LYS A 86 17.28 -2.74 -19.43
CA LYS A 86 16.06 -1.98 -19.16
C LYS A 86 14.84 -2.78 -19.67
N PRO A 87 13.83 -3.05 -18.82
CA PRO A 87 12.62 -3.74 -19.25
C PRO A 87 11.79 -2.88 -20.22
N GLU A 88 11.04 -3.53 -21.10
CA GLU A 88 10.11 -2.87 -22.04
C GLU A 88 8.95 -2.19 -21.29
N ALA A 89 8.43 -2.86 -20.27
CA ALA A 89 7.35 -2.37 -19.42
C ALA A 89 7.55 -2.81 -17.97
N GLU A 90 6.99 -2.03 -17.04
CA GLU A 90 7.05 -2.29 -15.60
C GLU A 90 5.69 -2.00 -14.96
N PHE A 91 5.15 -2.97 -14.22
CA PHE A 91 3.83 -2.86 -13.60
C PHE A 91 3.94 -2.94 -12.08
N ASP A 92 3.10 -2.17 -11.38
CA ASP A 92 2.94 -2.32 -9.93
C ASP A 92 1.76 -3.26 -9.68
N LEU A 93 2.02 -4.37 -8.98
CA LEU A 93 1.00 -5.32 -8.55
C LEU A 93 0.90 -5.28 -7.03
N LEU A 94 -0.21 -4.76 -6.54
CA LEU A 94 -0.55 -4.76 -5.13
C LEU A 94 -1.52 -5.90 -4.83
N ILE A 95 -1.18 -6.72 -3.85
CA ILE A 95 -2.02 -7.81 -3.37
C ILE A 95 -2.52 -7.46 -1.97
N GLY A 96 -3.80 -7.67 -1.73
CA GLY A 96 -4.40 -7.44 -0.42
C GLY A 96 -5.65 -8.25 -0.20
N ASP A 97 -5.99 -8.44 1.06
CA ASP A 97 -7.20 -9.11 1.48
C ASP A 97 -8.39 -8.16 1.50
N TRP A 98 -9.57 -8.68 1.19
CA TRP A 98 -10.83 -7.95 1.20
C TRP A 98 -11.81 -8.54 2.20
N TYR A 99 -12.50 -7.66 2.91
CA TYR A 99 -13.62 -8.00 3.77
C TYR A 99 -14.87 -7.27 3.28
N GLN A 100 -16.00 -7.97 3.19
CA GLN A 100 -17.30 -7.37 2.86
C GLN A 100 -17.84 -6.51 4.02
N HIS A 101 -17.27 -6.67 5.22
CA HIS A 101 -17.59 -5.88 6.40
C HIS A 101 -16.79 -4.59 6.47
N ASN A 102 -17.34 -3.59 7.17
CA ASN A 102 -16.60 -2.37 7.47
C ASN A 102 -15.31 -2.69 8.24
N PHE A 103 -14.19 -2.10 7.84
CA PHE A 103 -12.88 -2.34 8.47
C PHE A 103 -12.87 -2.06 9.99
N LYS A 104 -13.78 -1.21 10.50
CA LYS A 104 -13.96 -0.97 11.94
C LYS A 104 -14.58 -2.19 12.64
N ASP A 105 -15.56 -2.82 12.00
CA ASP A 105 -16.24 -4.01 12.54
C ASP A 105 -15.30 -5.20 12.52
N VAL A 106 -14.55 -5.37 11.43
CA VAL A 106 -13.48 -6.38 11.32
C VAL A 106 -12.51 -6.22 12.49
N ARG A 107 -11.96 -5.01 12.69
CA ARG A 107 -11.06 -4.73 13.82
C ARG A 107 -11.69 -5.05 15.17
N SER A 108 -12.96 -4.69 15.38
CA SER A 108 -13.63 -4.94 16.65
C SER A 108 -13.80 -6.44 16.92
N LYS A 109 -14.14 -7.23 15.89
CA LYS A 109 -14.31 -8.67 16.00
C LYS A 109 -12.99 -9.37 16.29
N LEU A 110 -11.90 -8.97 15.62
CA LEU A 110 -10.57 -9.57 15.81
C LEU A 110 -9.95 -9.31 17.19
N ASN A 111 -10.60 -8.55 18.07
CA ASN A 111 -10.12 -8.30 19.43
C ASN A 111 -10.31 -9.51 20.38
N THR A 112 -10.98 -10.58 19.94
CA THR A 112 -11.06 -11.85 20.69
C THR A 112 -10.40 -12.98 19.91
N THR A 113 -9.80 -13.93 20.63
CA THR A 113 -9.10 -15.08 20.05
C THR A 113 -10.02 -15.98 19.22
N VAL A 114 -11.30 -16.10 19.59
CA VAL A 114 -12.30 -16.88 18.86
C VAL A 114 -12.55 -16.28 17.49
N TRP A 115 -12.88 -14.99 17.43
CA TRP A 115 -13.18 -14.34 16.16
C TRP A 115 -11.95 -14.13 15.29
N ALA A 116 -10.75 -14.00 15.88
CA ALA A 116 -9.50 -13.93 15.12
C ALA A 116 -9.26 -15.18 14.26
N TYR A 117 -9.66 -16.36 14.73
CA TYR A 117 -9.53 -17.60 13.97
C TYR A 117 -10.67 -17.81 12.96
N HIS A 118 -11.88 -17.33 13.27
CA HIS A 118 -13.09 -17.58 12.49
C HIS A 118 -13.44 -16.48 11.47
N MET A 119 -12.58 -15.49 11.28
CA MET A 119 -12.83 -14.37 10.36
C MET A 119 -11.74 -14.25 9.30
N PRO A 120 -11.62 -15.22 8.38
CA PRO A 120 -10.76 -15.05 7.20
C PRO A 120 -11.31 -13.93 6.30
N PRO A 121 -10.48 -13.37 5.42
CA PRO A 121 -10.96 -12.44 4.40
C PRO A 121 -11.91 -13.14 3.42
N ASP A 122 -12.88 -12.37 2.94
CA ASP A 122 -13.89 -12.82 1.97
C ASP A 122 -13.29 -13.04 0.57
N GLY A 123 -12.15 -12.41 0.28
CA GLY A 123 -11.43 -12.62 -0.97
C GLY A 123 -10.06 -11.93 -0.98
N MET A 124 -9.29 -12.23 -2.01
CA MET A 124 -8.04 -11.54 -2.33
C MET A 124 -8.25 -10.61 -3.51
N LEU A 125 -7.60 -9.45 -3.47
CA LEU A 125 -7.61 -8.45 -4.52
C LEU A 125 -6.22 -8.28 -5.12
N MET A 126 -6.21 -8.04 -6.43
CA MET A 126 -5.05 -7.56 -7.18
C MET A 126 -5.35 -6.15 -7.67
N ASN A 127 -4.56 -5.16 -7.26
CA ASN A 127 -4.79 -3.74 -7.56
C ASN A 127 -6.23 -3.27 -7.24
N GLY A 128 -6.79 -3.79 -6.15
CA GLY A 128 -8.17 -3.48 -5.70
C GLY A 128 -9.27 -4.19 -6.49
N LYS A 129 -8.92 -5.07 -7.43
CA LYS A 129 -9.85 -5.83 -8.26
C LYS A 129 -9.92 -7.28 -7.81
N GLY A 130 -11.11 -7.85 -7.88
CA GLY A 130 -11.35 -9.23 -7.50
C GLY A 130 -10.83 -10.26 -8.52
N PRO A 131 -10.94 -11.55 -8.20
CA PRO A 131 -10.49 -12.63 -9.08
C PRO A 131 -11.28 -12.69 -10.39
N TYR A 132 -10.61 -13.12 -11.48
CA TYR A 132 -11.24 -13.29 -12.80
C TYR A 132 -12.43 -14.26 -12.80
N LEU A 133 -12.35 -15.34 -12.03
CA LEU A 133 -13.35 -16.41 -12.00
C LEU A 133 -14.46 -16.19 -10.96
N ASP A 134 -14.43 -15.08 -10.24
CA ASP A 134 -15.45 -14.78 -9.23
C ASP A 134 -16.68 -14.10 -9.89
N PRO A 135 -17.89 -14.71 -9.83
CA PRO A 135 -19.10 -14.14 -10.41
C PRO A 135 -19.50 -12.78 -9.82
N LEU A 136 -19.05 -12.46 -8.60
CA LEU A 136 -19.34 -11.19 -7.92
C LEU A 136 -18.40 -10.06 -8.37
N THR A 137 -17.31 -10.40 -9.06
CA THR A 137 -16.29 -9.45 -9.49
C THR A 137 -16.67 -8.80 -10.81
N LYS A 138 -16.83 -7.47 -10.82
CA LYS A 138 -17.14 -6.69 -12.04
C LYS A 138 -15.91 -6.43 -12.93
N ALA A 139 -14.72 -6.41 -12.34
CA ALA A 139 -13.46 -6.12 -13.02
C ALA A 139 -12.32 -6.87 -12.35
N HIS A 140 -11.40 -7.37 -13.16
CA HIS A 140 -10.20 -8.10 -12.72
C HIS A 140 -8.94 -7.38 -13.21
N GLU A 141 -7.81 -7.67 -12.57
CA GLU A 141 -6.53 -7.15 -13.01
C GLU A 141 -6.00 -7.96 -14.19
N SER A 142 -5.50 -7.26 -15.21
CA SER A 142 -4.94 -7.86 -16.42
C SER A 142 -3.79 -7.01 -16.93
N PHE A 143 -2.68 -7.64 -17.30
CA PHE A 143 -1.55 -6.98 -17.94
C PHE A 143 -1.49 -7.39 -19.41
N THR A 144 -1.45 -6.41 -20.31
CA THR A 144 -1.20 -6.67 -21.73
C THR A 144 0.30 -6.72 -21.95
N VAL A 145 0.76 -7.84 -22.51
CA VAL A 145 2.17 -8.05 -22.83
C VAL A 145 2.33 -8.30 -24.33
N THR A 146 3.35 -7.69 -24.91
CA THR A 146 3.83 -7.98 -26.26
C THR A 146 4.75 -9.19 -26.22
N GLN A 147 4.65 -10.08 -27.21
CA GLN A 147 5.61 -11.17 -27.33
C GLN A 147 6.98 -10.56 -27.67
N GLY A 148 7.96 -10.76 -26.78
CA GLY A 148 9.33 -10.32 -27.04
C GLY A 148 9.93 -11.10 -28.21
N ASN A 149 10.63 -10.41 -29.11
CA ASN A 149 11.50 -11.06 -30.08
C ASN A 149 12.67 -11.69 -29.32
N SER A 150 12.73 -13.02 -29.25
CA SER A 150 13.92 -13.74 -28.83
C SER A 150 15.05 -13.41 -29.81
N LYS A 151 15.96 -12.53 -29.40
CA LYS A 151 17.29 -12.42 -29.99
C LYS A 151 18.27 -13.25 -29.17
#